data_AF-A0A5Q0H480-F1
#
_entry.id   AF-A0A5Q0H480-F1
#
_cell.length_a   1.000
_cell.length_b   1.000
_cell.length_c   1.000
_cell.angle_alpha   90.00
_cell.angle_beta   90.00
_cell.angle_gamma   90.00
#
_symmetry.space_group_name_H-M   'P 1'
#
loop_
_entity.id
_entity.type
_entity.pdbx_description
1 polymer ?
#
loop_
_entity_poly.entity_id
_entity_poly.type
_entity_poly.pdbx_seq_one_letter_code
_entity_poly.pdbx_strand_id
1 'polypeptide(L)'
;MSITAALRPTTRPRWITPYDASRCYLLPDTVECNIPRRGAAGECGAWDWARGHLVELHFRLGGAPAALYYRDLVAPHPHDALGVAPHLPVGVEVTARLRTREDRLVTVVSRVESAPHGPRGDHWQVTVDGEIPTDADDPALHGEHRYPPSLPFLAFLVDLHLQRTSPRPTAPAITLRNHPA
;
A
#
# COMPACT_ATOMS: atom_id res chain seq x y z
N MET A 1 -26.23 6.72 30.98
CA MET A 1 -24.92 6.07 30.75
C MET A 1 -25.18 4.61 30.40
N SER A 2 -25.01 4.24 29.13
CA SER A 2 -24.96 2.83 28.72
C SER A 2 -23.76 2.67 27.79
N ILE A 3 -22.71 2.07 28.31
CA ILE A 3 -21.54 1.65 27.53
C ILE A 3 -21.91 0.30 26.92
N THR A 4 -22.58 0.32 25.78
CA THR A 4 -22.61 -0.85 24.90
C THR A 4 -21.37 -0.78 24.02
N ALA A 5 -20.21 -1.05 24.64
CA ALA A 5 -19.00 -1.37 23.89
C ALA A 5 -19.24 -2.73 23.24
N ALA A 6 -19.90 -2.72 22.08
CA ALA A 6 -19.97 -3.88 21.22
C ALA A 6 -18.53 -4.33 20.97
N LEU A 7 -18.17 -5.48 21.56
CA LEU A 7 -16.97 -6.24 21.23
C LEU A 7 -17.06 -6.55 19.73
N ARG A 8 -16.51 -5.64 18.92
CA ARG A 8 -16.24 -5.93 17.51
C ARG A 8 -15.28 -7.11 17.53
N PRO A 9 -15.59 -8.23 16.85
CA PRO A 9 -14.60 -9.27 16.66
C PRO A 9 -13.43 -8.61 15.96
N THR A 10 -12.32 -8.41 16.68
CA THR A 10 -11.07 -7.99 16.09
C THR A 10 -10.53 -9.19 15.34
N THR A 11 -11.09 -9.47 14.17
CA THR A 11 -10.46 -10.31 13.15
C THR A 11 -9.20 -9.58 12.74
N ARG A 12 -8.14 -9.75 13.54
CA ARG A 12 -6.79 -9.36 13.13
C ARG A 12 -6.56 -10.03 11.78
N PRO A 13 -6.34 -9.25 10.72
CA PRO A 13 -6.14 -9.84 9.42
C PRO A 13 -4.92 -10.75 9.49
N ARG A 14 -5.04 -11.99 8.98
CA ARG A 14 -4.04 -13.07 9.20
C ARG A 14 -2.63 -12.70 8.71
N TRP A 15 -2.55 -11.77 7.77
CA TRP A 15 -1.31 -11.29 7.17
C TRP A 15 -0.58 -10.24 8.02
N ILE A 16 -1.23 -9.67 9.04
CA ILE A 16 -0.61 -8.66 9.90
C ILE A 16 0.17 -9.37 10.99
N THR A 17 1.49 -9.35 10.88
CA THR A 17 2.36 -10.00 11.85
C THR A 17 2.45 -9.17 13.13
N PRO A 18 2.82 -9.77 14.27
CA PRO A 18 3.17 -9.01 15.47
C PRO A 18 4.29 -7.99 15.25
N TYR A 19 5.14 -8.22 14.24
CA TYR A 19 6.21 -7.30 13.85
C TYR A 19 5.68 -6.05 13.15
N ASP A 20 4.66 -6.18 12.30
CA ASP A 20 4.01 -5.02 11.68
C ASP A 20 3.27 -4.17 12.72
N ALA A 21 2.65 -4.82 13.71
CA ALA A 21 1.93 -4.16 14.79
C ALA A 21 2.85 -3.50 15.84
N SER A 22 4.14 -3.88 15.94
CA SER A 22 5.04 -3.37 16.97
C SER A 22 5.78 -2.09 16.58
N ARG A 23 5.70 -1.67 15.32
CA ARG A 23 6.53 -0.59 14.77
C ARG A 23 6.02 0.84 15.00
N CYS A 24 4.85 1.01 15.64
CA CYS A 24 4.31 2.32 16.07
C CYS A 24 4.52 3.45 15.03
N TYR A 25 4.16 3.21 13.78
CA TYR A 25 4.36 4.18 12.71
C TYR A 25 3.55 5.46 12.98
N LEU A 26 4.19 6.62 12.81
CA LEU A 26 3.60 7.95 13.03
C LEU A 26 3.50 8.68 11.69
N LEU A 27 2.35 9.30 11.43
CA LEU A 27 2.16 10.18 10.29
C LEU A 27 2.44 11.64 10.67
N PRO A 28 3.21 12.39 9.87
CA PRO A 28 3.32 13.84 10.02
C PRO A 28 1.97 14.54 9.92
N ASP A 29 1.81 15.69 10.60
CA ASP A 29 0.57 16.47 10.57
C ASP A 29 0.20 16.98 9.17
N THR A 30 1.22 17.14 8.31
CA THR A 30 1.07 17.58 6.92
C THR A 30 0.45 16.51 6.01
N VAL A 31 0.36 15.26 6.46
CA VAL A 31 -0.23 14.16 5.67
C VAL A 31 -1.75 14.21 5.76
N GLU A 32 -2.40 14.26 4.59
CA GLU A 32 -3.83 14.07 4.47
C GLU A 32 -4.17 12.60 4.74
N CYS A 33 -5.05 12.31 5.70
CA CYS A 33 -5.40 10.92 6.03
C CYS A 33 -6.80 10.77 6.63
N ASN A 34 -7.36 9.57 6.49
CA ASN A 34 -8.67 9.19 7.03
C ASN A 34 -8.59 8.20 8.22
N ILE A 35 -7.39 7.93 8.73
CA ILE A 35 -7.13 7.09 9.90
C ILE A 35 -6.36 7.88 10.96
N PRO A 36 -6.32 7.43 12.22
CA PRO A 36 -5.50 8.07 13.24
C PRO A 36 -4.03 8.15 12.83
N ARG A 37 -3.41 9.32 13.06
CA ARG A 37 -2.00 9.58 12.72
C ARG A 37 -1.00 8.81 13.59
N ARG A 38 -1.43 8.38 14.77
CA ARG A 38 -0.65 7.59 15.73
C ARG A 38 -1.46 6.38 16.17
N GLY A 39 -0.77 5.30 16.52
CA GLY A 39 -1.40 4.14 17.13
C GLY A 39 -1.97 4.44 18.52
N ALA A 40 -3.01 3.70 18.91
CA ALA A 40 -3.53 3.65 20.27
C ALA A 40 -3.57 2.21 20.78
N ALA A 41 -3.47 2.04 22.11
CA ALA A 41 -3.55 0.73 22.72
C ALA A 41 -4.91 0.06 22.41
N GLY A 42 -4.86 -1.16 21.87
CA GLY A 42 -6.05 -1.91 21.47
C GLY A 42 -6.51 -1.69 20.03
N GLU A 43 -5.81 -0.87 19.24
CA GLU A 43 -6.10 -0.72 17.81
C GLU A 43 -5.85 -2.01 17.01
N CYS A 44 -6.59 -2.14 15.91
CA CYS A 44 -6.36 -3.17 14.91
C CYS A 44 -5.08 -2.83 14.15
N GLY A 45 -4.12 -3.76 14.08
CA GLY A 45 -2.84 -3.57 13.39
C GLY A 45 -2.95 -3.22 11.89
N ALA A 46 -4.16 -3.22 11.32
CA ALA A 46 -4.42 -2.77 9.96
C ALA A 46 -4.12 -1.28 9.75
N TRP A 47 -4.37 -0.43 10.75
CA TRP A 47 -3.99 0.98 10.67
C TRP A 47 -2.49 1.17 10.81
N ASP A 48 -1.82 0.40 11.67
CA ASP A 48 -0.35 0.39 11.73
C ASP A 48 0.27 -0.05 10.40
N TRP A 49 -0.26 -1.11 9.81
CA TRP A 49 0.15 -1.59 8.49
C TRP A 49 -0.05 -0.53 7.40
N ALA A 50 -1.18 0.20 7.42
CA ALA A 50 -1.43 1.31 6.50
C ALA A 50 -0.45 2.46 6.71
N ARG A 51 -0.21 2.88 7.96
CA ARG A 51 0.79 3.93 8.27
C ARG A 51 2.18 3.53 7.80
N GLY A 52 2.55 2.27 8.02
CA GLY A 52 3.84 1.73 7.60
C GLY A 52 4.04 1.75 6.08
N HIS A 53 2.99 1.65 5.25
CA HIS A 53 3.14 1.83 3.80
C HIS A 53 3.80 3.15 3.47
N LEU A 54 3.22 4.25 3.98
CA LEU A 54 3.70 5.58 3.64
C LEU A 54 5.07 5.87 4.27
N VAL A 55 5.32 5.39 5.49
CA VAL A 55 6.60 5.59 6.17
C VAL A 55 7.73 4.83 5.49
N GLU A 56 7.54 3.56 5.14
CA GLU A 56 8.57 2.76 4.47
C GLU A 56 8.82 3.26 3.04
N LEU A 57 7.77 3.70 2.32
CA LEU A 57 7.91 4.37 1.03
C LEU A 57 8.70 5.67 1.16
N HIS A 58 8.41 6.48 2.18
CA HIS A 58 9.17 7.70 2.47
C HIS A 58 10.63 7.40 2.74
N PHE A 59 10.91 6.44 3.61
CA PHE A 59 12.28 6.06 3.97
C PHE A 59 13.07 5.56 2.75
N ARG A 60 12.44 4.74 1.90
CA ARG A 60 13.07 4.16 0.72
C ARG A 60 13.28 5.17 -0.41
N LEU A 61 12.22 5.88 -0.79
CA LEU A 61 12.22 6.76 -1.97
C LEU A 61 12.78 8.15 -1.65
N GLY A 62 12.86 8.52 -0.37
CA GLY A 62 13.41 9.78 0.09
C GLY A 62 12.60 11.02 -0.33
N GLY A 63 11.33 10.85 -0.70
CA GLY A 63 10.39 11.92 -1.06
C GLY A 63 9.55 12.42 0.11
N ALA A 64 8.67 13.40 -0.09
CA ALA A 64 7.78 13.92 0.95
C ALA A 64 6.45 13.13 1.00
N PRO A 65 6.04 12.60 2.16
CA PRO A 65 4.73 11.94 2.29
C PRO A 65 3.60 12.96 2.09
N ALA A 66 2.57 12.61 1.33
CA ALA A 66 1.51 13.53 0.94
C ALA A 66 0.13 13.12 1.47
N ALA A 67 -0.29 11.87 1.21
CA ALA A 67 -1.60 11.38 1.65
C ALA A 67 -1.58 9.88 1.97
N LEU A 68 -2.47 9.46 2.88
CA LEU A 68 -2.71 8.07 3.21
C LEU A 68 -4.20 7.82 3.39
N TYR A 69 -4.76 6.94 2.57
CA TYR A 69 -6.14 6.51 2.69
C TYR A 69 -6.21 5.02 2.95
N TYR A 70 -7.06 4.65 3.90
CA TYR A 70 -7.39 3.28 4.23
C TYR A 70 -8.86 3.02 3.96
N ARG A 71 -9.16 1.85 3.39
CA ARG A 71 -10.51 1.40 3.15
C ARG A 71 -10.65 -0.06 3.56
N ASP A 72 -11.66 -0.36 4.36
CA ASP A 72 -12.11 -1.74 4.56
C ASP A 72 -12.77 -2.24 3.28
N LEU A 73 -12.37 -3.43 2.83
CA LEU A 73 -13.05 -4.12 1.74
C LEU A 73 -14.16 -4.97 2.34
N VAL A 74 -15.36 -4.84 1.77
CA VAL A 74 -16.54 -5.59 2.19
C VAL A 74 -17.14 -6.35 1.01
N ALA A 75 -17.73 -7.52 1.30
CA ALA A 75 -18.51 -8.31 0.36
C ALA A 75 -19.91 -8.61 0.94
N PRO A 76 -20.88 -9.00 0.11
CA PRO A 76 -22.12 -9.61 0.61
C PRO A 76 -21.82 -10.92 1.35
N HIS A 77 -22.57 -11.23 2.39
CA HIS A 77 -22.54 -12.55 3.00
C HIS A 77 -23.22 -13.56 2.05
N PRO A 78 -22.74 -14.82 1.95
CA PRO A 78 -23.36 -15.84 1.07
C PRO A 78 -24.84 -16.15 1.35
N HIS A 79 -25.37 -15.69 2.47
CA HIS A 79 -26.76 -15.90 2.91
C HIS A 79 -27.57 -14.59 2.92
N ASP A 80 -27.01 -13.50 2.41
CA ASP A 80 -27.72 -12.23 2.29
C ASP A 80 -28.83 -12.31 1.23
N ALA A 81 -29.93 -11.61 1.49
CA ALA A 81 -30.95 -11.39 0.48
C ALA A 81 -30.42 -10.50 -0.66
N LEU A 82 -30.99 -10.66 -1.86
CA LEU A 82 -30.67 -9.80 -3.00
C LEU A 82 -30.96 -8.33 -2.65
N GLY A 83 -29.98 -7.46 -2.92
CA GLY A 83 -30.09 -6.01 -2.66
C GLY A 83 -29.57 -5.55 -1.30
N VAL A 84 -29.13 -6.45 -0.42
CA VAL A 84 -28.42 -6.07 0.81
C VAL A 84 -27.04 -5.51 0.45
N ALA A 85 -26.69 -4.38 1.05
CA ALA A 85 -25.37 -3.78 0.85
C ALA A 85 -24.26 -4.68 1.39
N PRO A 86 -23.11 -4.78 0.71
CA PRO A 86 -21.94 -5.50 1.20
C PRO A 86 -21.53 -5.03 2.60
N HIS A 87 -21.30 -5.96 3.52
CA HIS A 87 -20.96 -5.62 4.91
C HIS A 87 -20.01 -6.62 5.57
N LEU A 88 -19.80 -7.80 4.98
CA LEU A 88 -18.86 -8.79 5.49
C LEU A 88 -17.44 -8.31 5.21
N PRO A 89 -16.57 -8.10 6.22
CA PRO A 89 -15.20 -7.69 6.00
C PRO A 89 -14.42 -8.79 5.29
N VAL A 90 -13.77 -8.44 4.18
CA VAL A 90 -13.01 -9.40 3.36
C VAL A 90 -11.55 -9.03 3.17
N GLY A 91 -11.17 -7.81 3.55
CA GLY A 91 -9.86 -7.29 3.19
C GLY A 91 -9.69 -5.82 3.52
N VAL A 92 -8.58 -5.26 3.07
CA VAL A 92 -8.26 -3.83 3.19
C VAL A 92 -7.60 -3.33 1.91
N GLU A 93 -7.71 -2.04 1.68
CA GLU A 93 -6.99 -1.34 0.64
C GLU A 93 -6.36 -0.08 1.22
N VAL A 94 -5.09 0.13 0.89
CA VAL A 94 -4.29 1.27 1.33
C VAL A 94 -3.82 2.01 0.10
N THR A 95 -4.13 3.30 0.04
CA THR A 95 -3.60 4.23 -0.97
C THR A 95 -2.62 5.17 -0.29
N ALA A 96 -1.34 5.00 -0.57
CA ALA A 96 -0.27 5.87 -0.10
C ALA A 96 0.19 6.79 -1.24
N ARG A 97 0.32 8.08 -0.96
CA ARG A 97 0.84 9.07 -1.92
C ARG A 97 2.06 9.77 -1.35
N LEU A 98 3.10 9.84 -2.18
CA LEU A 98 4.36 10.49 -1.85
C LEU A 98 4.82 11.30 -3.06
N ARG A 99 5.37 12.48 -2.79
CA ARG A 99 6.04 13.32 -3.78
C ARG A 99 7.54 12.99 -3.79
N THR A 100 8.09 12.53 -4.91
CA THR A 100 9.52 12.20 -5.03
C THR A 100 10.40 13.44 -4.92
N ARG A 101 11.73 13.26 -4.92
CA ARG A 101 12.69 14.37 -4.90
C ARG A 101 12.61 15.24 -6.15
N GLU A 102 12.15 14.66 -7.25
CA GLU A 102 11.93 15.31 -8.54
C GLU A 102 10.54 15.97 -8.64
N ASP A 103 9.84 16.13 -7.50
CA ASP A 103 8.49 16.73 -7.42
C ASP A 103 7.38 15.93 -8.15
N ARG A 104 7.64 14.67 -8.53
CA ARG A 104 6.63 13.78 -9.09
C ARG A 104 5.76 13.21 -7.98
N LEU A 105 4.44 13.28 -8.11
CA LEU A 105 3.52 12.57 -7.22
C LEU A 105 3.42 11.10 -7.65
N VAL A 106 3.76 10.19 -6.75
CA VAL A 106 3.60 8.74 -6.90
C VAL A 106 2.45 8.27 -6.03
N THR A 107 1.56 7.45 -6.61
CA THR A 107 0.45 6.80 -5.92
C THR A 107 0.67 5.30 -5.87
N VAL A 108 0.78 4.75 -4.67
CA VAL A 108 0.87 3.31 -4.43
C VAL A 108 -0.43 2.83 -3.82
N VAL A 109 -1.10 1.87 -4.45
CA VAL A 109 -2.29 1.23 -3.91
C VAL A 109 -1.96 -0.22 -3.59
N SER A 110 -2.08 -0.61 -2.33
CA SER A 110 -1.98 -2.01 -1.91
C SER A 110 -3.34 -2.54 -1.47
N ARG A 111 -3.71 -3.69 -2.01
CA ARG A 111 -4.97 -4.37 -1.76
C ARG A 111 -4.69 -5.75 -1.16
N VAL A 112 -5.34 -6.09 -0.06
CA VAL A 112 -5.31 -7.43 0.51
C VAL A 112 -6.74 -7.92 0.67
N GLU A 113 -7.00 -9.14 0.23
CA GLU A 113 -8.22 -9.91 0.51
C GLU A 113 -7.83 -11.20 1.25
N SER A 114 -8.74 -11.77 2.03
CA SER A 114 -8.46 -13.02 2.74
C SER A 114 -9.60 -14.02 2.71
N ALA A 115 -9.19 -15.27 2.56
CA ALA A 115 -10.08 -16.41 2.70
C ALA A 115 -10.62 -16.52 4.15
N PRO A 116 -11.83 -17.08 4.34
CA PRO A 116 -12.69 -17.66 3.31
C PRO A 116 -13.62 -16.65 2.63
N HIS A 117 -13.56 -15.36 3.00
CA HIS A 117 -14.58 -14.38 2.63
C HIS A 117 -14.17 -13.50 1.43
N GLY A 118 -12.87 -13.37 1.17
CA GLY A 118 -12.32 -12.69 -0.01
C GLY A 118 -12.81 -13.32 -1.30
N PRO A 119 -13.37 -12.56 -2.25
CA PRO A 119 -13.82 -13.10 -3.53
C PRO A 119 -12.67 -13.72 -4.35
N ARG A 120 -11.42 -13.30 -4.10
CA ARG A 120 -10.21 -13.90 -4.69
C ARG A 120 -9.49 -14.89 -3.75
N GLY A 121 -10.08 -15.22 -2.59
CA GLY A 121 -9.41 -15.96 -1.53
C GLY A 121 -8.33 -15.13 -0.84
N ASP A 122 -7.22 -15.78 -0.46
CA ASP A 122 -6.01 -15.08 -0.01
C ASP A 122 -5.32 -14.45 -1.21
N HIS A 123 -5.39 -13.12 -1.28
CA HIS A 123 -4.93 -12.36 -2.43
C HIS A 123 -4.34 -11.03 -2.00
N TRP A 124 -3.18 -10.71 -2.53
CA TRP A 124 -2.51 -9.44 -2.39
C TRP A 124 -2.17 -8.87 -3.76
N GLN A 125 -2.35 -7.57 -3.90
CA GLN A 125 -1.96 -6.82 -5.08
C GLN A 125 -1.38 -5.46 -4.69
N VAL A 126 -0.43 -4.98 -5.48
CA VAL A 126 0.04 -3.59 -5.44
C VAL A 126 0.02 -3.00 -6.85
N THR A 127 -0.38 -1.73 -6.94
CA THR A 127 -0.23 -0.92 -8.14
C THR A 127 0.55 0.35 -7.82
N VAL A 128 1.41 0.80 -8.73
CA VAL A 128 2.15 2.05 -8.68
C VAL A 128 1.70 2.89 -9.87
N ASP A 129 1.15 4.07 -9.59
CA ASP A 129 0.55 4.97 -10.60
C ASP A 129 -0.47 4.27 -11.52
N GLY A 130 -1.18 3.27 -10.97
CA GLY A 130 -2.19 2.47 -11.68
C GLY A 130 -1.63 1.26 -12.43
N GLU A 131 -0.32 1.10 -12.48
CA GLU A 131 0.33 -0.05 -13.11
C GLU A 131 0.68 -1.12 -12.07
N ILE A 132 0.46 -2.39 -12.40
CA ILE A 132 0.91 -3.50 -11.56
C ILE A 132 2.40 -3.70 -11.83
N PRO A 133 3.29 -3.63 -10.82
CA PRO A 133 4.69 -3.93 -11.02
C PRO A 133 4.88 -5.32 -11.62
N THR A 134 5.53 -5.39 -12.78
CA THR A 134 5.92 -6.64 -13.42
C THR A 134 7.43 -6.79 -13.40
N ASP A 135 7.92 -7.99 -13.08
CA ASP A 135 9.27 -8.41 -13.41
C ASP A 135 9.21 -9.43 -14.54
N ALA A 136 10.08 -9.32 -15.54
CA ALA A 136 10.11 -10.28 -16.64
C ALA A 136 10.80 -11.60 -16.23
N ASP A 137 11.68 -11.55 -15.21
CA ASP A 137 12.59 -12.64 -14.89
C ASP A 137 12.36 -13.26 -13.50
N ASP A 138 11.52 -12.67 -12.64
CA ASP A 138 11.23 -13.21 -11.30
C ASP A 138 9.74 -13.09 -10.89
N PRO A 139 9.01 -14.22 -10.87
CA PRO A 139 7.62 -14.22 -10.45
C PRO A 139 7.38 -13.71 -9.03
N ALA A 140 8.35 -13.85 -8.13
CA ALA A 140 8.25 -13.41 -6.73
C ALA A 140 8.18 -11.87 -6.60
N LEU A 141 8.55 -11.13 -7.64
CA LEU A 141 8.60 -9.67 -7.64
C LEU A 141 7.41 -9.04 -8.39
N HIS A 142 6.47 -9.84 -8.90
CA HIS A 142 5.22 -9.31 -9.44
C HIS A 142 4.42 -8.61 -8.34
N GLY A 143 3.64 -7.61 -8.73
CA GLY A 143 2.72 -6.91 -7.84
C GLY A 143 1.49 -7.73 -7.44
N GLU A 144 1.46 -9.05 -7.64
CA GLU A 144 0.32 -9.94 -7.34
C GLU A 144 0.82 -11.22 -6.66
N HIS A 145 0.33 -11.49 -5.44
CA HIS A 145 0.71 -12.67 -4.64
C HIS A 145 -0.43 -13.16 -3.76
N ARG A 146 -0.26 -14.32 -3.13
CA ARG A 146 -1.20 -14.80 -2.11
C ARG A 146 -1.16 -13.94 -0.83
N TYR A 147 0.03 -13.48 -0.44
CA TYR A 147 0.24 -12.75 0.80
C TYR A 147 1.05 -11.48 0.55
N PRO A 148 0.80 -10.39 1.30
CA PRO A 148 1.62 -9.21 1.21
C PRO A 148 3.07 -9.52 1.65
N PRO A 149 4.08 -8.93 0.99
CA PRO A 149 5.42 -8.91 1.53
C PRO A 149 5.50 -8.03 2.78
N SER A 150 6.66 -8.05 3.45
CA SER A 150 6.94 -7.06 4.49
C SER A 150 6.94 -5.64 3.90
N LEU A 151 6.54 -4.65 4.69
CA LEU A 151 6.44 -3.25 4.22
C LEU A 151 7.77 -2.68 3.69
N PRO A 152 8.95 -2.96 4.28
CA PRO A 152 10.22 -2.55 3.69
C PRO A 152 10.48 -3.19 2.32
N PHE A 153 10.10 -4.46 2.15
CA PHE A 153 10.26 -5.14 0.86
C PHE A 153 9.26 -4.61 -0.19
N LEU A 154 8.03 -4.29 0.21
CA LEU A 154 7.08 -3.58 -0.66
C LEU A 154 7.67 -2.26 -1.16
N ALA A 155 8.25 -1.44 -0.26
CA ALA A 155 8.87 -0.19 -0.66
C ALA A 155 10.04 -0.39 -1.63
N PHE A 156 10.82 -1.46 -1.44
CA PHE A 156 11.86 -1.88 -2.39
C PHE A 156 11.28 -2.25 -3.78
N LEU A 157 10.18 -3.00 -3.84
CA LEU A 157 9.53 -3.35 -5.11
C LEU A 157 9.04 -2.11 -5.86
N VAL A 158 8.46 -1.13 -5.14
CA VAL A 158 8.04 0.15 -5.73
C VAL A 158 9.23 0.93 -6.29
N ASP A 159 10.32 1.01 -5.53
CA ASP A 159 11.57 1.65 -5.97
C ASP A 159 12.12 1.01 -7.26
N LEU A 160 12.22 -0.31 -7.31
CA LEU A 160 12.64 -1.04 -8.52
C LEU A 160 11.74 -0.75 -9.72
N HIS A 161 10.42 -0.76 -9.52
CA HIS A 161 9.47 -0.48 -10.58
C HIS A 161 9.61 0.95 -11.11
N LEU A 162 9.74 1.94 -10.23
CA LEU A 162 9.96 3.34 -10.62
C LEU A 162 11.28 3.52 -11.37
N GLN A 163 12.36 2.84 -10.97
CA GLN A 163 13.64 2.88 -11.66
C GLN A 163 13.57 2.29 -13.08
N ARG A 164 12.75 1.25 -13.29
CA ARG A 164 12.56 0.60 -14.60
C ARG A 164 11.71 1.42 -15.55
N THR A 165 10.70 2.11 -15.03
CA THR A 165 9.74 2.90 -15.82
C THR A 165 10.15 4.36 -15.99
N SER A 166 11.11 4.86 -15.20
CA SER A 166 11.63 6.20 -15.37
C SER A 166 12.33 6.34 -16.73
N PRO A 167 12.01 7.37 -17.52
CA PRO A 167 12.70 7.62 -18.77
C PRO A 167 14.19 7.82 -18.48
N ARG A 168 15.03 7.00 -19.08
CA ARG A 168 16.49 7.11 -18.97
C ARG A 168 16.87 8.51 -19.46
N PRO A 169 17.72 9.27 -18.74
CA PRO A 169 18.19 10.55 -19.25
C PRO A 169 18.83 10.32 -20.62
N THR A 170 18.24 10.89 -21.66
CA THR A 170 18.86 10.97 -22.98
C THR A 170 20.21 11.62 -22.78
N ALA A 171 21.29 10.84 -22.98
CA ALA A 171 22.64 11.39 -22.96
C ALA A 171 22.67 12.62 -23.87
N PRO A 172 23.33 13.73 -23.47
CA PRO A 172 23.47 14.87 -24.36
C PRO A 172 24.11 14.37 -25.66
N ALA A 173 23.45 14.62 -26.78
CA ALA A 173 24.00 14.31 -28.09
C ALA A 173 25.37 14.98 -28.19
N ILE A 174 26.44 14.17 -28.15
CA ILE A 174 27.80 14.65 -28.39
C ILE A 174 27.78 15.19 -29.81
N THR A 175 27.63 16.51 -29.93
CA THR A 175 27.74 17.20 -31.20
C THR A 175 29.22 17.18 -31.54
N LEU A 176 29.65 16.16 -32.29
CA LEU A 176 30.96 16.13 -32.92
C LEU A 176 31.02 17.34 -33.86
N ARG A 177 31.65 18.42 -33.39
CA ARG A 177 31.99 19.56 -34.25
C ARG A 177 33.05 19.07 -35.23
N ASN A 178 32.63 18.77 -36.45
CA ASN A 178 33.54 18.60 -37.57
C ASN A 178 34.25 19.94 -37.80
N HIS A 179 35.56 19.98 -37.56
CA HIS A 179 36.41 21.08 -38.01
C HIS A 179 36.67 20.91 -39.51
N PRO A 180 36.30 21.88 -40.37
CA PRO A 180 36.81 21.91 -41.73
C PRO A 180 38.27 22.38 -41.69
N ALA A 181 39.11 21.70 -42.48
CA ALA A 181 40.47 22.10 -42.82
C ALA A 181 40.46 23.24 -43.85
#